data_AF-A0A4W5QX14-F1
#
_entry.id   AF-A0A4W5QX14-F1
#
_cell.length_a   1.000
_cell.length_b   1.000
_cell.length_c   1.000
_cell.angle_alpha   90.00
_cell.angle_beta   90.00
_cell.angle_gamma   90.00
#
_symmetry.space_group_name_H-M   'P 1'
#
loop_
_entity.id
_entity.type
_entity.pdbx_description
1 polymer ?
#
loop_
_entity_poly.entity_id
_entity_poly.type
_entity_poly.pdbx_seq_one_letter_code
_entity_poly.pdbx_strand_id
1 'polypeptide(L)'
;MLIPNPLVLSEQVVWRAARSSGAAPTYFRPMGRFLDGGLLANNPTLDAMTEIHQYNKSLKAEGRGSEVQRLGVVVSLGTGKPPQVVVNSVDVFRPSNPLELAKSFVGAKELGKMLVDCCTDSDGCAVDRARSWCEMTETVYHRSV
;
A
#
# COMPACT_ATOMS: atom_id res chain seq x y z
N MET A 1 -19.83 1.85 6.49
CA MET A 1 -18.85 0.77 6.74
C MET A 1 -18.27 1.03 8.12
N LEU A 2 -18.78 0.33 9.14
CA LEU A 2 -18.33 0.54 10.53
C LEU A 2 -16.99 -0.17 10.68
N ILE A 3 -15.90 0.58 10.85
CA ILE A 3 -14.64 0.03 11.31
C ILE A 3 -14.89 -0.41 12.77
N PRO A 4 -14.87 -1.71 13.10
CA PRO A 4 -15.11 -2.14 14.46
C PRO A 4 -13.96 -1.65 15.35
N ASN A 5 -14.26 -1.32 16.61
CA ASN A 5 -13.30 -0.82 17.59
C ASN A 5 -11.93 -1.53 17.49
N PRO A 6 -10.81 -0.80 17.55
CA PRO A 6 -9.49 -1.41 17.56
C PRO A 6 -9.40 -2.35 18.77
N LEU A 7 -8.92 -3.58 18.54
CA LEU A 7 -8.65 -4.52 19.64
C LEU A 7 -7.56 -3.92 20.53
N VAL A 8 -7.69 -4.14 21.84
CA VAL A 8 -6.66 -3.75 22.82
C VAL A 8 -5.33 -4.40 22.41
N LEU A 9 -4.24 -3.63 22.39
CA LEU A 9 -2.90 -4.09 21.96
C LEU A 9 -2.47 -5.41 22.63
N SER A 10 -2.92 -5.66 23.87
CA SER A 10 -2.63 -6.88 24.64
C SER A 10 -3.18 -8.17 24.03
N GLU A 11 -4.12 -8.11 23.08
CA GLU A 11 -4.70 -9.29 22.42
C GLU A 11 -4.08 -9.56 21.03
N GLN A 12 -3.19 -8.68 20.55
CA GLN A 12 -2.59 -8.76 19.23
C GLN A 12 -1.28 -9.56 19.29
N VAL A 13 -1.35 -10.83 18.89
CA VAL A 13 -0.16 -11.68 18.79
C VAL A 13 0.59 -11.42 17.48
N VAL A 14 1.92 -11.31 17.57
CA VAL A 14 2.82 -10.92 16.46
C VAL A 14 2.59 -11.77 15.20
N TRP A 15 2.45 -13.08 15.34
CA TRP A 15 2.25 -13.98 14.20
C TRP A 15 0.93 -13.73 13.45
N ARG A 16 -0.12 -13.28 14.15
CA ARG A 16 -1.41 -12.94 13.51
C ARG A 16 -1.29 -11.65 12.72
N ALA A 17 -0.57 -10.66 13.24
CA ALA A 17 -0.31 -9.41 12.52
C ALA A 17 0.51 -9.68 11.25
N ALA A 18 1.61 -10.44 11.36
CA ALA A 18 2.44 -10.81 10.22
C ALA A 18 1.64 -11.58 9.15
N ARG A 19 0.84 -12.58 9.56
CA ARG A 19 -0.02 -13.33 8.63
C ARG A 19 -1.08 -12.44 7.97
N SER A 20 -1.69 -11.55 8.73
CA SER A 20 -2.72 -10.65 8.22
C SER A 20 -2.16 -9.67 7.20
N SER A 21 -0.96 -9.13 7.45
CA SER A 21 -0.30 -8.18 6.55
C SER A 21 0.12 -8.78 5.21
N GLY A 22 0.48 -10.07 5.17
CA GLY A 22 0.93 -10.77 3.96
C GLY A 22 -0.13 -11.66 3.30
N ALA A 23 -1.40 -11.53 3.69
CA ALA A 23 -2.50 -12.35 3.16
C ALA A 23 -2.96 -11.87 1.77
N ALA A 24 -2.06 -11.86 0.80
CA ALA A 24 -2.30 -11.39 -0.57
C ALA A 24 -3.59 -11.99 -1.15
N PRO A 25 -4.53 -11.14 -1.63
CA PRO A 25 -5.74 -11.61 -2.28
C PRO A 25 -5.38 -12.54 -3.44
N THR A 26 -6.22 -13.54 -3.70
CA THR A 26 -6.01 -14.63 -4.68
C THR A 26 -5.04 -15.74 -4.27
N TYR A 27 -4.06 -15.48 -3.39
CA TYR A 27 -3.13 -16.51 -2.90
C TYR A 27 -3.55 -17.09 -1.55
N PHE A 28 -4.01 -16.24 -0.63
CA PHE A 28 -4.33 -16.63 0.74
C PHE A 28 -5.76 -16.26 1.11
N ARG A 29 -6.38 -17.08 1.98
CA ARG A 29 -7.67 -16.72 2.58
C ARG A 29 -7.45 -15.59 3.60
N PRO A 30 -8.35 -14.59 3.66
CA PRO A 30 -8.28 -13.50 4.64
C PRO A 30 -8.16 -14.01 6.07
N MET A 31 -7.42 -13.27 6.91
CA MET A 31 -7.31 -13.57 8.32
C MET A 31 -8.27 -12.70 9.13
N GLY A 32 -9.45 -13.25 9.43
CA GLY A 32 -10.51 -12.51 10.12
C GLY A 32 -10.99 -11.33 9.28
N ARG A 33 -10.79 -10.11 9.79
CA ARG A 33 -11.20 -8.85 9.14
C ARG A 33 -10.07 -8.15 8.37
N PHE A 34 -8.87 -8.70 8.38
CA PHE A 34 -7.70 -8.07 7.78
C PHE A 34 -7.40 -8.66 6.40
N LEU A 35 -6.99 -7.77 5.50
CA LEU A 35 -6.52 -8.08 4.16
C LEU A 35 -5.06 -7.65 4.04
N ASP A 36 -4.40 -8.12 2.98
CA ASP A 36 -3.01 -7.79 2.68
C ASP A 36 -2.73 -6.29 2.68
N GLY A 37 -1.58 -5.92 3.26
CA GLY A 37 -1.11 -4.54 3.30
C GLY A 37 -0.83 -3.97 1.91
N GLY A 38 -0.48 -4.81 0.93
CA GLY A 38 -0.25 -4.42 -0.45
C GLY A 38 -1.47 -3.83 -1.15
N LEU A 39 -2.69 -4.09 -0.68
CA LEU A 39 -3.90 -3.44 -1.20
C LEU A 39 -4.00 -1.95 -0.82
N LEU A 40 -3.38 -1.55 0.28
CA LEU A 40 -3.46 -0.19 0.81
C LEU A 40 -2.12 0.56 0.68
N ALA A 41 -1.01 -0.12 0.95
CA ALA A 41 0.33 0.43 0.99
C ALA A 41 1.37 -0.63 0.63
N ASN A 42 1.47 -0.99 -0.67
CA ASN A 42 2.53 -1.88 -1.13
C ASN A 42 3.94 -1.25 -1.10
N ASN A 43 4.01 0.06 -0.81
CA ASN A 43 5.22 0.77 -0.44
C ASN A 43 4.92 1.67 0.77
N PRO A 44 5.19 1.21 2.01
CA PRO A 44 4.77 1.89 3.23
C PRO A 44 5.63 3.12 3.56
N THR A 45 6.48 3.61 2.65
CA THR A 45 7.44 4.69 2.95
C THR A 45 6.72 5.95 3.44
N LEU A 46 5.69 6.40 2.72
CA LEU A 46 4.94 7.62 3.09
C LEU A 46 4.12 7.42 4.36
N ASP A 47 3.51 6.24 4.54
CA ASP A 47 2.76 5.90 5.74
C ASP A 47 3.66 5.87 6.97
N ALA A 48 4.85 5.26 6.85
CA ALA A 48 5.84 5.20 7.92
C ALA A 48 6.39 6.60 8.28
N MET A 49 6.68 7.44 7.27
CA MET A 49 7.07 8.84 7.51
C MET A 49 5.98 9.62 8.24
N THR A 50 4.72 9.38 7.89
CA THR A 50 3.56 10.01 8.53
C THR A 50 3.43 9.55 9.97
N GLU A 51 3.56 8.25 10.25
CA GLU A 51 3.52 7.69 11.62
C GLU A 51 4.63 8.27 12.49
N ILE A 52 5.88 8.32 11.98
CA ILE A 52 7.02 8.93 12.68
C ILE A 52 6.74 10.40 13.00
N HIS A 53 6.17 11.15 12.05
CA HIS A 53 5.78 12.54 12.28
C HIS A 53 4.71 12.67 13.37
N GLN A 54 3.68 11.83 13.35
CA GLN A 54 2.61 11.84 14.36
C GLN A 54 3.13 11.49 15.75
N TYR A 55 3.99 10.48 15.84
CA TYR A 55 4.66 10.09 17.09
C TYR A 55 5.52 11.22 17.66
N ASN A 56 6.34 11.87 16.82
CA ASN A 56 7.13 13.02 17.24
C ASN A 56 6.25 14.20 17.68
N LYS A 57 5.10 14.41 17.02
CA LYS A 57 4.14 15.44 17.38
C LYS A 57 3.48 15.15 18.73
N SER A 58 3.14 13.90 19.04
CA SER A 58 2.57 13.52 20.34
C SER A 58 3.59 13.68 21.47
N LEU A 59 4.84 13.27 21.27
CA LEU A 59 5.92 13.48 22.25
C LEU A 59 6.09 14.97 22.62
N LYS A 60 6.03 15.86 21.63
CA LYS A 60 6.08 17.31 21.88
C LYS A 60 4.88 17.79 22.70
N ALA A 61 3.68 17.31 22.40
CA ALA A 61 2.47 17.68 23.12
C ALA A 61 2.49 17.19 24.58
N GLU A 62 3.13 16.06 24.85
CA GLU A 62 3.33 15.49 26.19
C GLU A 62 4.47 16.16 26.99
N GLY A 63 5.14 17.18 26.43
CA GLY A 63 6.29 17.83 27.06
C GLY A 63 7.59 17.00 26.98
N ARG A 64 7.59 15.88 26.25
CA ARG A 64 8.72 14.96 26.06
C ARG A 64 9.54 15.32 24.82
N GLY A 65 9.73 16.61 24.58
CA GLY A 65 10.40 17.13 23.39
C GLY A 65 11.84 16.64 23.20
N SER A 66 12.51 16.24 24.29
CA SER A 66 13.87 15.67 24.25
C SER A 66 13.95 14.27 23.63
N GLU A 67 12.83 13.55 23.55
CA GLU A 67 12.77 12.21 22.96
C GLU A 67 12.49 12.23 21.45
N VAL A 68 12.13 13.40 20.91
CA VAL A 68 11.84 13.58 19.48
C VAL A 68 13.09 13.29 18.64
N GLN A 69 12.93 12.43 17.63
CA GLN A 69 14.01 12.10 16.69
C GLN A 69 13.68 12.62 15.29
N ARG A 70 14.59 13.42 14.70
CA ARG A 70 14.44 13.84 13.31
C ARG A 70 14.75 12.66 12.38
N LEU A 71 13.91 12.46 11.37
CA LEU A 71 14.18 11.50 10.32
C LEU A 71 15.35 12.01 9.46
N GLY A 72 16.47 11.31 9.45
CA GLY A 72 17.68 11.71 8.71
C GLY A 72 17.86 10.97 7.38
N VAL A 73 17.51 9.67 7.36
CA VAL A 73 17.66 8.81 6.18
C VAL A 73 16.45 7.88 6.07
N VAL A 74 15.99 7.66 4.85
CA VAL A 74 14.96 6.69 4.49
C VAL A 74 15.53 5.76 3.42
N VAL A 75 15.52 4.47 3.70
CA VAL A 75 15.91 3.42 2.75
C VAL A 75 14.68 2.58 2.43
N SER A 76 14.19 2.67 1.20
CA SER A 76 13.08 1.89 0.68
C SER A 76 13.61 0.72 -0.13
N LEU A 77 13.26 -0.52 0.24
CA LEU A 77 13.70 -1.74 -0.42
C LEU A 77 12.53 -2.38 -1.17
N GLY A 78 12.66 -2.49 -2.48
CA GLY A 78 11.74 -3.23 -3.35
C GLY A 78 12.05 -4.73 -3.37
N THR A 79 11.15 -5.49 -4.00
CA THR A 79 11.24 -6.95 -4.19
C THR A 79 11.50 -7.33 -5.65
N GLY A 80 12.01 -6.40 -6.44
CA GLY A 80 12.19 -6.52 -7.89
C GLY A 80 11.08 -5.85 -8.70
N LYS A 81 11.39 -5.55 -9.97
CA LYS A 81 10.41 -5.06 -10.97
C LYS A 81 10.08 -6.16 -11.97
N PRO A 82 8.81 -6.54 -12.15
CA PRO A 82 8.44 -7.42 -13.25
C PRO A 82 8.67 -6.71 -14.60
N PRO A 83 8.96 -7.47 -15.68
CA PRO A 83 9.15 -6.89 -17.01
C PRO A 83 7.87 -6.19 -17.47
N GLN A 84 8.00 -5.01 -18.10
CA GLN A 84 6.87 -4.28 -18.65
C GLN A 84 6.28 -5.05 -19.84
N VAL A 85 5.03 -5.48 -19.72
CA VAL A 85 4.28 -6.14 -20.80
C VAL A 85 3.32 -5.12 -21.40
N VAL A 86 3.35 -4.96 -22.72
CA VAL A 86 2.41 -4.07 -23.43
C VAL A 86 1.01 -4.66 -23.32
N VAL A 87 0.08 -3.90 -22.74
CA VAL A 87 -1.34 -4.28 -22.67
C VAL A 87 -2.05 -3.69 -23.89
N ASN A 88 -2.69 -4.54 -24.70
CA ASN A 88 -3.53 -4.08 -25.80
C ASN A 88 -4.77 -3.37 -25.22
N SER A 89 -5.12 -2.21 -25.78
CA SER A 89 -6.21 -1.33 -25.31
C SER A 89 -7.51 -2.10 -25.01
N VAL A 90 -8.03 -1.95 -23.79
CA VAL A 90 -9.34 -2.48 -23.40
C VAL A 90 -10.40 -1.47 -23.82
N ASP A 91 -11.11 -1.76 -24.91
CA ASP A 91 -12.23 -0.94 -25.38
C ASP A 91 -13.49 -1.28 -24.56
N VAL A 92 -13.94 -0.33 -23.73
CA VAL A 92 -15.10 -0.54 -22.83
C VAL A 92 -16.38 -0.12 -23.56
N PHE A 93 -16.82 -0.94 -24.51
CA PHE A 93 -18.13 -0.77 -25.13
C PHE A 93 -19.26 -1.30 -24.25
N ARG A 94 -20.39 -0.59 -24.21
CA ARG A 94 -21.61 -0.98 -23.50
C ARG A 94 -22.30 -2.11 -24.28
N PRO A 95 -22.40 -3.34 -23.75
CA PRO A 95 -22.82 -4.50 -24.53
C PRO A 95 -24.32 -4.43 -24.85
N SER A 96 -24.68 -4.65 -26.11
CA SER A 96 -26.07 -4.74 -26.57
C SER A 96 -26.52 -6.19 -26.87
N ASN A 97 -25.60 -7.17 -26.90
CA ASN A 97 -25.90 -8.57 -27.26
C ASN A 97 -25.35 -9.60 -26.24
N PRO A 98 -25.91 -10.83 -26.16
CA PRO A 98 -25.48 -11.89 -25.23
C PRO A 98 -24.02 -12.34 -25.42
N LEU A 99 -23.51 -12.34 -26.66
CA LEU A 99 -22.12 -12.65 -26.98
C LEU A 99 -21.16 -11.54 -26.47
N GLU A 100 -21.63 -10.29 -26.42
CA GLU A 100 -20.90 -9.16 -25.86
C GLU A 100 -20.91 -9.17 -24.32
N LEU A 101 -21.95 -9.78 -23.71
CA LEU A 101 -22.01 -9.97 -22.26
C LEU A 101 -20.84 -10.88 -21.79
N ALA A 102 -20.55 -11.96 -22.51
CA ALA A 102 -19.42 -12.84 -22.21
C ALA A 102 -18.06 -12.11 -22.36
N LYS A 103 -17.91 -11.28 -23.41
CA LYS A 103 -16.73 -10.41 -23.57
C LYS A 103 -16.64 -9.35 -22.47
N SER A 104 -17.77 -8.85 -21.98
CA SER A 104 -17.85 -7.88 -20.88
C SER A 104 -17.40 -8.48 -19.55
N PHE A 105 -17.66 -9.77 -19.28
CA PHE A 105 -17.11 -10.45 -18.09
C PHE A 105 -15.58 -10.58 -18.16
N VAL A 106 -15.03 -10.86 -19.34
CA VAL A 106 -13.57 -10.86 -19.56
C VAL A 106 -13.00 -9.44 -19.38
N GLY A 107 -13.65 -8.42 -19.95
CA GLY A 107 -13.26 -7.02 -19.78
C GLY A 107 -13.34 -6.54 -18.32
N ALA A 108 -14.37 -6.93 -17.58
CA ALA A 108 -14.51 -6.63 -16.15
C ALA A 108 -13.41 -7.30 -15.32
N LYS A 109 -12.99 -8.52 -15.68
CA LYS A 109 -11.87 -9.22 -15.05
C LYS A 109 -10.54 -8.49 -15.31
N GLU A 110 -10.29 -8.06 -16.54
CA GLU A 110 -9.08 -7.30 -16.88
C GLU A 110 -9.05 -5.91 -16.22
N LEU A 111 -10.18 -5.19 -16.17
CA LEU A 111 -10.30 -3.95 -15.42
C LEU A 111 -10.07 -4.15 -13.92
N GLY A 112 -10.60 -5.23 -13.35
CA GLY A 112 -10.34 -5.61 -11.95
C GLY A 112 -8.86 -5.89 -11.69
N LYS A 113 -8.19 -6.58 -12.62
CA LYS A 113 -6.75 -6.83 -12.54
C LYS A 113 -5.95 -5.53 -12.64
N MET A 114 -6.26 -4.65 -13.59
CA MET A 114 -5.62 -3.34 -13.69
C MET A 114 -5.80 -2.50 -12.42
N LEU A 115 -6.97 -2.53 -11.79
CA LEU A 115 -7.20 -1.84 -10.51
C LEU A 115 -6.33 -2.41 -9.39
N VAL A 116 -6.22 -3.74 -9.30
CA VAL A 116 -5.32 -4.39 -8.34
C VAL A 116 -3.87 -4.03 -8.63
N ASP A 117 -3.44 -4.07 -9.89
CA ASP A 117 -2.08 -3.71 -10.30
C ASP A 117 -1.76 -2.25 -9.96
N CYS A 118 -2.71 -1.31 -10.17
CA CYS A 118 -2.55 0.09 -9.77
C CYS A 118 -2.49 0.29 -8.25
N CYS A 119 -3.34 -0.41 -7.49
CA CYS A 119 -3.37 -0.31 -6.02
C CYS A 119 -2.15 -0.96 -5.36
N THR A 120 -1.61 -2.00 -6.00
CA THR A 120 -0.45 -2.75 -5.53
C THR A 120 0.85 -2.27 -6.18
N ASP A 121 0.85 -1.18 -6.95
CA ASP A 121 2.09 -0.63 -7.49
C ASP A 121 2.94 -0.08 -6.32
N SER A 122 4.09 -0.71 -6.11
CA SER A 122 5.04 -0.34 -5.06
C SER A 122 6.14 0.59 -5.57
N ASP A 123 6.17 0.87 -6.87
CA ASP A 123 7.16 1.70 -7.52
C ASP A 123 6.52 2.91 -8.22
N GLY A 124 7.26 3.62 -9.07
CA GLY A 124 6.75 4.79 -9.80
C GLY A 124 6.30 5.91 -8.87
N CYS A 125 5.01 6.28 -8.93
CA CYS A 125 4.44 7.41 -8.22
C CYS A 125 4.68 7.38 -6.70
N ALA A 126 4.64 6.19 -6.07
CA ALA A 126 4.85 6.07 -4.63
C ALA A 126 6.28 6.46 -4.23
N VAL A 127 7.26 6.01 -5.01
CA VAL A 127 8.69 6.31 -4.84
C VAL A 127 8.96 7.79 -5.12
N ASP A 128 8.39 8.34 -6.19
CA ASP A 128 8.60 9.74 -6.56
C ASP A 128 8.04 10.70 -5.51
N ARG A 129 6.82 10.42 -5.02
CA ARG A 129 6.24 11.17 -3.89
C ARG A 129 7.12 11.07 -2.64
N ALA A 130 7.55 9.86 -2.26
CA ALA A 130 8.41 9.67 -1.10
C ALA A 130 9.73 10.44 -1.22
N ARG A 131 10.35 10.43 -2.41
CA ARG A 131 11.57 11.18 -2.69
C ARG A 131 11.35 12.69 -2.54
N SER A 132 10.31 13.24 -3.15
CA SER A 132 9.99 14.68 -3.02
C SER A 132 9.75 15.10 -1.57
N TRP A 133 9.02 14.30 -0.79
CA TRP A 133 8.81 14.57 0.64
C TRP A 133 10.10 14.48 1.46
N CYS A 134 10.99 13.54 1.13
CA CYS A 134 12.29 13.44 1.77
C CYS A 134 13.16 14.66 1.45
N GLU A 135 13.21 15.10 0.18
CA GLU A 135 13.91 16.33 -0.23
C GLU A 135 13.38 17.57 0.52
N MET A 136 12.06 17.71 0.64
CA MET A 136 11.43 18.82 1.38
C MET A 136 11.78 18.84 2.87
N THR A 137 12.09 17.69 3.47
CA THR A 137 12.39 17.55 4.90
C THR A 137 13.88 17.43 5.19
N GLU A 138 14.73 17.63 4.17
CA GLU A 138 16.19 17.40 4.20
C GLU A 138 16.55 15.99 4.69
N THR A 139 15.71 15.01 4.36
CA THR A 139 15.91 13.59 4.64
C THR A 139 16.56 12.94 3.42
N VAL A 140 17.63 12.16 3.60
CA VAL A 140 18.26 11.43 2.49
C VAL A 140 17.39 10.24 2.11
N TYR A 141 17.01 10.11 0.84
CA TYR A 141 16.18 9.00 0.34
C TYR A 141 16.96 8.08 -0.59
N HIS A 142 16.97 6.78 -0.28
CA HIS A 142 17.53 5.73 -1.12
C HIS A 142 16.46 4.69 -1.46
N ARG A 143 16.35 4.33 -2.74
CA ARG A 143 15.47 3.25 -3.22
C ARG A 143 16.32 2.17 -3.85
N SER A 144 16.27 0.95 -3.31
CA SER A 144 16.71 -0.26 -3.99
C SER A 144 15.50 -0.93 -4.60
N VAL A 145 15.63 -1.44 -5.82
CA VAL A 145 14.57 -2.21 -6.51
C VAL A 145 14.82 -3.69 -6.30
#